data_AF-A0A937E0E6-F1
#
_entry.id   AF-A0A937E0E6-F1
#
_cell.length_a   1.000
_cell.length_b   1.000
_cell.length_c   1.000
_cell.angle_alpha   90.00
_cell.angle_beta   90.00
_cell.angle_gamma   90.00
#
_symmetry.space_group_name_H-M   'P 1'
#
loop_
_entity.id
_entity.type
_entity.pdbx_description
1 polymer ?
#
loop_
_entity_poly.entity_id
_entity_poly.type
_entity_poly.pdbx_seq_one_letter_code
_entity_poly.pdbx_strand_id
1 'polypeptide(L)'
;MGQLLIRNVPDHEIAELKAQAERERISLEQRLRNLVAEAARKEQDDFWELAARMREATRGAGIDVDAAIREGREERDRAISGDL
;
A
#
# COMPACT_ATOMS: atom_id res chain seq x y z
N MET A 1 -11.68 17.06 1.33
CA MET A 1 -10.89 17.41 0.12
C MET A 1 -9.56 17.97 0.59
N GLY A 2 -8.44 17.41 0.15
CA GLY A 2 -7.09 17.87 0.47
C GLY A 2 -6.38 18.42 -0.77
N GLN A 3 -5.30 19.16 -0.56
CA GLN A 3 -4.46 19.73 -1.63
C GLN A 3 -3.06 19.11 -1.56
N LEU A 4 -2.51 18.74 -2.72
CA LEU A 4 -1.14 18.25 -2.87
C LEU A 4 -0.32 19.30 -3.62
N LEU A 5 0.87 19.62 -3.11
CA LEU A 5 1.82 20.51 -3.75
C LEU A 5 3.12 19.75 -3.99
N ILE A 6 3.47 19.52 -5.26
CA ILE A 6 4.71 18.88 -5.67
C ILE A 6 5.67 19.97 -6.12
N ARG A 7 6.84 20.06 -5.49
CA ARG A 7 7.85 21.11 -5.74
C ARG A 7 9.11 20.51 -6.36
N ASN A 8 9.86 21.35 -7.06
CA ASN A 8 11.18 21.03 -7.62
C ASN A 8 11.16 19.81 -8.57
N VAL A 9 10.10 19.67 -9.37
CA VAL A 9 10.04 18.64 -10.42
C VAL A 9 10.87 19.12 -11.60
N PRO A 10 11.79 18.30 -12.14
CA PRO A 10 12.54 18.67 -13.33
C PRO A 10 11.64 19.01 -14.52
N ASP A 11 11.97 20.06 -15.27
CA ASP A 11 11.14 20.54 -16.38
C ASP A 11 10.90 19.48 -17.47
N HIS A 12 11.89 18.61 -17.70
CA HIS A 12 11.77 17.52 -18.67
C HIS A 12 10.70 16.50 -18.26
N GLU A 13 10.60 16.17 -16.97
CA GLU A 13 9.54 15.28 -16.46
C GLU A 13 8.16 15.93 -16.61
N ILE A 14 8.05 17.23 -16.33
CA ILE A 14 6.80 17.98 -16.52
C ILE A 14 6.38 17.96 -18.00
N ALA A 15 7.34 18.14 -18.93
CA ALA A 15 7.08 18.11 -20.37
C ALA A 15 6.57 16.73 -20.81
N GLU A 16 7.20 15.65 -20.34
CA GLU A 16 6.74 14.30 -20.61
C GLU A 16 5.34 14.04 -20.06
N LEU A 17 5.06 14.43 -18.82
CA LEU A 17 3.75 14.24 -18.20
C LEU A 17 2.64 14.99 -18.96
N LYS A 18 2.92 16.22 -19.41
CA LYS A 18 2.03 17.00 -20.28
C LYS A 18 1.80 16.30 -21.61
N ALA A 19 2.86 15.85 -22.27
CA ALA A 19 2.75 15.16 -23.55
C ALA A 19 1.89 13.89 -23.44
N GLN A 20 2.04 13.10 -22.37
CA GLN A 20 1.19 11.92 -22.23
C GLN A 20 -0.27 12.29 -21.82
N ALA A 21 -0.52 13.40 -21.12
CA ALA A 21 -1.88 13.92 -20.89
C ALA A 21 -2.58 14.39 -22.17
N GLU A 22 -1.84 15.06 -23.06
CA GLU A 22 -2.35 15.47 -24.38
C GLU A 22 -2.73 14.27 -25.24
N ARG A 23 -1.92 13.20 -25.24
CA ARG A 23 -2.24 11.95 -25.93
C ARG A 23 -3.55 11.32 -25.45
N GLU A 24 -3.81 11.41 -24.14
CA GLU A 24 -5.04 10.93 -23.50
C GLU A 24 -6.20 11.93 -23.60
N ARG A 25 -5.97 13.13 -24.16
CA ARG A 25 -6.93 14.25 -24.25
C ARG A 25 -7.52 14.67 -22.90
N ILE A 26 -6.71 14.64 -21.85
CA ILE A 26 -7.07 15.07 -20.49
C ILE A 26 -6.12 16.16 -19.99
N SER A 27 -6.50 16.86 -18.91
CA SER A 27 -5.59 17.80 -18.27
C SER A 27 -4.47 17.07 -17.51
N LEU A 28 -3.32 17.73 -17.36
CA LEU A 28 -2.23 17.22 -16.53
C LEU A 28 -2.71 16.93 -15.09
N GLU A 29 -3.54 17.81 -14.52
CA GLU A 29 -4.12 17.60 -13.19
C GLU A 29 -4.94 16.31 -13.13
N GLN A 30 -5.84 16.10 -14.09
CA GLN A 30 -6.67 14.90 -14.12
C GLN A 30 -5.82 13.64 -14.24
N ARG A 31 -4.75 13.72 -15.04
CA ARG A 31 -3.80 12.62 -15.18
C ARG A 31 -3.06 12.29 -13.89
N LEU A 32 -2.56 13.31 -13.19
CA LEU A 32 -1.93 13.14 -11.88
C LEU A 32 -2.92 12.56 -10.86
N ARG A 33 -4.18 13.02 -10.87
CA ARG A 33 -5.24 12.45 -10.03
C ARG A 33 -5.48 10.97 -10.34
N ASN A 34 -5.48 10.59 -11.62
CA ASN A 34 -5.63 9.20 -12.03
C ASN A 34 -4.46 8.35 -11.54
N LEU A 35 -3.22 8.81 -11.73
CA LEU A 35 -2.01 8.12 -11.26
C LEU A 35 -2.02 7.91 -9.75
N VAL A 36 -2.38 8.93 -8.97
CA VAL A 36 -2.49 8.82 -7.50
C VAL A 36 -3.59 7.83 -7.11
N ALA A 37 -4.74 7.88 -7.78
CA ALA A 37 -5.84 6.95 -7.51
C ALA A 37 -5.48 5.49 -7.88
N GLU A 38 -4.76 5.29 -8.97
CA GLU A 38 -4.28 3.97 -9.39
C GLU A 38 -3.26 3.40 -8.41
N ALA A 39 -2.27 4.20 -8.00
CA ALA A 39 -1.28 3.80 -7.00
C ALA A 39 -1.95 3.43 -5.67
N ALA A 40 -2.90 4.24 -5.20
CA ALA A 40 -3.63 3.98 -3.97
C ALA A 40 -4.49 2.70 -4.04
N ARG A 41 -5.07 2.39 -5.22
CA ARG A 41 -5.82 1.13 -5.42
C ARG A 41 -4.90 -0.08 -5.43
N LYS A 42 -3.78 -0.02 -6.14
CA LYS A 42 -2.84 -1.14 -6.26
C LYS A 42 -2.35 -1.61 -4.89
N GLU A 43 -2.06 -0.70 -3.98
CA GLU A 43 -1.67 -1.05 -2.60
C GLU A 43 -2.78 -1.80 -1.85
N GLN A 44 -4.04 -1.41 -2.04
CA GLN A 44 -5.18 -2.11 -1.44
C GLN A 44 -5.36 -3.51 -2.05
N ASP A 45 -5.27 -3.61 -3.37
CA ASP A 45 -5.43 -4.89 -4.07
C ASP A 45 -4.34 -5.89 -3.67
N ASP A 46 -3.07 -5.46 -3.60
CA ASP A 46 -1.96 -6.29 -3.14
C ASP A 46 -2.17 -6.79 -1.69
N PHE A 47 -2.68 -5.91 -0.80
CA PHE A 47 -3.03 -6.28 0.56
C PHE A 47 -4.15 -7.32 0.61
N TRP A 48 -5.23 -7.11 -0.16
CA TRP A 48 -6.36 -8.03 -0.18
C TRP A 48 -6.01 -9.36 -0.82
N GLU A 49 -5.13 -9.37 -1.82
CA GLU A 49 -4.61 -10.58 -2.42
C GLU A 49 -3.75 -11.38 -1.41
N LEU A 50 -2.84 -10.72 -0.71
CA LEU A 50 -2.08 -11.34 0.38
C LEU A 50 -3.01 -11.89 1.47
N ALA A 51 -3.99 -11.11 1.89
CA ALA A 51 -4.96 -11.53 2.90
C ALA A 51 -5.80 -12.72 2.42
N ALA A 52 -6.19 -12.76 1.14
CA ALA A 52 -6.90 -13.89 0.57
C ALA A 52 -6.03 -15.17 0.58
N ARG A 53 -4.76 -15.06 0.18
CA ARG A 53 -3.79 -16.17 0.24
C ARG A 53 -3.60 -16.68 1.66
N MET A 54 -3.46 -15.79 2.63
CA MET A 54 -3.34 -16.16 4.05
C MET A 54 -4.60 -16.87 4.55
N ARG A 55 -5.80 -16.33 4.27
CA ARG A 55 -7.07 -16.95 4.67
C ARG A 55 -7.27 -18.33 4.04
N GLU A 56 -6.84 -18.52 2.80
CA GLU A 56 -6.85 -19.82 2.14
C GLU A 56 -5.90 -20.79 2.83
N ALA A 57 -4.65 -20.37 3.05
CA ALA A 57 -3.62 -21.18 3.71
C ALA A 57 -4.00 -21.59 5.14
N THR A 58 -4.75 -20.74 5.85
CA THR A 58 -5.22 -21.00 7.21
C THR A 58 -6.67 -21.50 7.25
N ARG A 59 -7.30 -21.81 6.12
CA ARG A 59 -8.69 -22.27 6.09
C ARG A 59 -8.81 -23.64 6.74
N GLY A 60 -9.65 -23.76 7.77
CA GLY A 60 -9.84 -25.01 8.51
C GLY A 60 -8.65 -25.37 9.41
N ALA A 61 -7.65 -24.50 9.53
CA ALA A 61 -6.63 -24.64 10.55
C ALA A 61 -7.31 -24.47 11.91
N GLY A 62 -7.25 -25.50 12.75
CA GLY A 62 -7.70 -25.47 14.14
C GLY A 62 -6.75 -24.64 15.00
N ILE A 63 -6.53 -23.38 14.62
CA ILE A 63 -5.67 -22.46 15.35
C ILE A 63 -6.38 -22.14 16.66
N ASP A 64 -5.79 -22.57 17.76
CA ASP A 64 -6.15 -22.08 19.08
C ASP A 64 -5.69 -20.62 19.17
N VAL A 65 -6.65 -19.72 18.96
CA VAL A 65 -6.42 -18.28 18.92
C VAL A 65 -5.87 -17.77 20.25
N ASP A 66 -6.28 -18.36 21.37
CA ASP A 66 -5.83 -17.96 22.70
C ASP A 66 -4.37 -18.39 22.93
N ALA A 67 -3.98 -19.57 22.44
CA ALA A 67 -2.59 -20.01 22.47
C ALA A 67 -1.70 -19.12 21.60
N ALA A 68 -2.11 -18.83 20.36
CA ALA A 68 -1.35 -17.99 19.43
C ALA A 68 -1.18 -16.54 19.92
N ILE A 69 -2.23 -15.96 20.53
CA ILE A 69 -2.14 -14.61 21.12
C ILE A 69 -1.20 -14.60 22.33
N ARG A 70 -1.18 -15.67 23.14
CA ARG A 70 -0.29 -15.78 24.29
C ARG A 70 1.17 -15.87 23.85
N GLU A 71 1.48 -16.74 22.89
CA GLU A 71 2.81 -16.92 22.32
C GLU A 71 3.34 -15.59 21.73
N GLY A 72 2.55 -14.90 20.92
CA GLY A 72 2.97 -13.61 20.34
C GLY A 72 3.17 -12.49 21.39
N ARG A 73 2.49 -12.55 22.55
CA ARG A 73 2.74 -11.62 23.66
C ARG A 73 4.05 -11.94 24.37
N GLU A 74 4.30 -13.22 24.65
CA GLU A 74 5.54 -13.69 25.29
C GLU A 74 6.78 -13.39 24.41
N GLU A 75 6.68 -13.59 23.09
CA GLU A 75 7.74 -13.24 22.15
C GLU A 75 8.03 -11.74 22.12
N ARG A 76 6.98 -10.91 22.07
CA ARG A 76 7.12 -9.44 22.12
C ARG A 76 7.75 -9.00 23.44
N ASP A 77 7.33 -9.57 24.56
CA ASP A 77 7.82 -9.19 25.88
C ASP A 77 9.29 -9.65 26.07
N ARG A 78 9.69 -10.79 25.48
CA ARG A 78 11.10 -11.23 25.42
C ARG A 78 11.96 -10.31 24.55
N ALA A 79 11.43 -9.87 23.40
CA ALA A 79 12.12 -8.91 22.53
C ALA A 79 12.29 -7.53 23.19
N ILE A 80 11.32 -7.10 24.01
CA ILE A 80 11.39 -5.84 24.78
C ILE A 80 12.31 -5.97 26.00
N SER A 81 12.35 -7.14 26.63
CA SER A 81 13.17 -7.40 27.83
C SER A 81 14.66 -7.64 27.52
N GLY A 82 15.05 -7.70 26.23
CA GLY A 82 16.44 -7.72 25.80
C GLY A 82 17.18 -9.05 26.02
N ASP A 83 16.46 -10.16 26.06
CA ASP A 83 17.02 -11.49 26.33
C ASP A 83 17.41 -12.22 25.02
N LEU A 84 18.30 -11.60 24.24
CA LEU A 84 18.97 -12.18 23.06
C LEU A 84 20.47 -12.34 23.32
#